data_AF-A0A6J5K7Q0-F1
#
_entry.id   AF-A0A6J5K7Q0-F1
#
_cell.length_a   1.000
_cell.length_b   1.000
_cell.length_c   1.000
_cell.angle_alpha   90.00
_cell.angle_beta   90.00
_cell.angle_gamma   90.00
#
_symmetry.space_group_name_H-M   'P 1'
#
loop_
_entity.id
_entity.type
_entity.pdbx_description
1 polymer ?
#
loop_
_entity_poly.entity_id
_entity_poly.type
_entity_poly.pdbx_seq_one_letter_code
_entity_poly.pdbx_strand_id
1 'polypeptide(L)'
;MTLFELQAWLGHRSPVTTQHYVAFTPTRLARAYSEAQYFQRNLRMMEVLIDRQAIDDGQAEQPWRYYDLGHGLCSYGFFDQCPHRMACARCDFYIPKESSRADLLQSKTGMIRMLQEVPLTDDERAALEGDQKAIDRLLLRLKNTPTPDRIASSESERC
;
A
#
# COMPACT_ATOMS: atom_id res chain seq x y z
N MET A 1 21.19 16.93 -29.78
CA MET A 1 20.66 16.01 -30.80
C MET A 1 19.84 16.80 -31.80
N THR A 2 20.19 16.76 -33.08
CA THR A 2 19.49 17.46 -34.17
C THR A 2 18.28 16.66 -34.67
N LEU A 3 17.38 17.29 -35.43
CA LEU A 3 16.19 16.61 -35.98
C LEU A 3 16.56 15.41 -36.87
N PHE A 4 17.64 15.53 -37.64
CA PHE A 4 18.11 14.48 -38.55
C PHE A 4 18.80 13.33 -37.80
N GLU A 5 19.53 13.63 -36.72
CA GLU A 5 20.08 12.60 -35.81
C GLU A 5 18.96 11.78 -35.17
N LEU A 6 17.92 12.46 -34.67
CA LEU A 6 16.73 11.80 -34.12
C LEU A 6 15.96 11.00 -35.19
N GLN A 7 15.86 11.52 -36.42
CA GLN A 7 15.24 10.80 -37.53
C GLN A 7 15.97 9.48 -37.84
N ALA A 8 17.30 9.51 -37.90
CA ALA A 8 18.11 8.32 -38.14
C ALA A 8 17.98 7.32 -36.99
N TRP A 9 17.98 7.79 -35.74
CA TRP A 9 17.82 6.95 -34.55
C TRP A 9 16.45 6.26 -34.49
N LEU A 10 15.37 6.97 -34.84
CA LEU A 10 14.01 6.41 -34.90
C LEU A 10 13.72 5.57 -36.15
N GLY A 11 14.64 5.54 -37.13
CA GLY A 11 14.43 4.83 -38.40
C GLY A 11 13.37 5.45 -39.30
N HIS A 12 13.06 6.74 -39.13
CA HIS A 12 12.05 7.42 -39.94
C HIS A 12 12.56 7.77 -41.33
N ARG A 13 11.77 7.43 -42.36
CA ARG A 13 12.09 7.80 -43.75
C ARG A 13 11.89 9.28 -44.08
N SER A 14 11.05 9.98 -43.34
CA SER A 14 10.74 11.39 -43.57
C SER A 14 11.05 12.25 -42.33
N PRO A 15 11.62 13.45 -42.49
CA PRO A 15 11.78 14.39 -41.37
C PRO A 15 10.44 14.83 -40.77
N VAL A 16 9.37 14.86 -41.58
CA VAL A 16 8.03 15.30 -41.16
C VAL A 16 7.45 14.36 -40.11
N THR A 17 7.67 13.06 -40.22
CA THR A 17 7.21 12.09 -39.21
C THR A 17 7.94 12.29 -37.89
N THR A 18 9.23 12.64 -37.93
CA THR A 18 10.03 12.98 -36.74
C THR A 18 9.57 14.29 -36.10
N GLN A 19 9.15 15.27 -36.89
CA GLN A 19 8.64 16.55 -36.38
C GLN A 19 7.44 16.36 -35.45
N HIS A 20 6.56 15.38 -35.65
CA HIS A 20 5.44 15.15 -34.73
C HIS A 20 5.87 14.81 -33.30
N TYR A 21 7.01 14.14 -33.13
CA TYR A 21 7.57 13.80 -31.81
C TYR A 21 8.25 14.99 -31.13
N VAL A 22 8.83 15.90 -31.92
CA VAL A 22 9.51 17.10 -31.42
C VAL A 22 8.54 18.28 -31.26
N ALA A 23 7.47 18.32 -32.06
CA ALA A 23 6.42 19.32 -32.04
C ALA A 23 5.50 19.18 -30.82
N PHE A 24 5.49 18.01 -30.16
CA PHE A 24 5.07 17.91 -28.78
C PHE A 24 6.07 18.71 -27.94
N THR A 25 5.80 20.00 -27.80
CA THR A 25 6.60 20.87 -26.94
C THR A 25 6.63 20.25 -25.54
N PRO A 26 7.81 20.19 -24.89
CA PRO A 26 7.93 19.73 -23.51
C PRO A 26 6.93 20.44 -22.58
N THR A 27 6.56 21.68 -22.89
CA THR A 27 5.52 22.44 -22.19
C THR A 27 4.12 21.89 -22.38
N ARG A 28 3.74 21.42 -23.58
CA ARG A 28 2.44 20.80 -23.83
C ARG A 28 2.35 19.41 -23.21
N LEU A 29 3.44 18.65 -23.24
CA LEU A 29 3.55 17.39 -22.52
C LEU A 29 3.45 17.63 -21.01
N ALA A 30 4.26 18.53 -20.44
CA ALA A 30 4.21 18.86 -19.01
C ALA A 30 2.83 19.35 -18.58
N ARG A 31 2.18 20.17 -19.41
CA ARG A 31 0.80 20.64 -19.19
C ARG A 31 -0.22 19.51 -19.24
N ALA A 32 -0.15 18.61 -20.23
CA ALA A 32 -1.03 17.45 -20.29
C ALA A 32 -0.84 16.52 -19.07
N TYR A 33 0.40 16.35 -18.60
CA TYR A 33 0.70 15.59 -17.38
C TYR A 33 0.20 16.29 -16.11
N SER A 34 0.29 17.63 -16.04
CA SER A 34 -0.25 18.41 -14.91
C SER A 34 -1.78 18.44 -14.90
N GLU A 35 -2.40 18.61 -16.07
CA GLU A 35 -3.86 18.62 -16.25
C GLU A 35 -4.47 17.24 -16.00
N ALA A 36 -3.79 16.16 -16.40
CA ALA A 36 -4.19 14.80 -16.06
C ALA A 36 -3.99 14.44 -14.58
N GLN A 37 -3.48 15.38 -13.76
CA GLN A 37 -3.07 15.16 -12.36
C GLN A 37 -2.14 13.94 -12.19
N TYR A 38 -1.45 13.53 -13.27
CA TYR A 38 -0.73 12.28 -13.36
C TYR A 38 0.45 12.27 -12.38
N PHE A 39 1.13 13.41 -12.25
CA PHE A 39 2.24 13.58 -11.31
C PHE A 39 1.79 13.59 -9.84
N GLN A 40 0.69 14.29 -9.52
CA GLN A 40 0.15 14.29 -8.15
C GLN A 40 -0.38 12.91 -7.73
N ARG A 41 -1.03 12.17 -8.65
CA ARG A 41 -1.44 10.78 -8.40
C ARG A 41 -0.25 9.86 -8.17
N ASN A 42 0.82 9.98 -8.98
CA ASN A 42 2.00 9.12 -8.84
C ASN A 42 2.83 9.43 -7.60
N LEU A 43 3.02 10.70 -7.24
CA LEU A 43 3.69 11.05 -5.98
C LEU A 43 2.92 10.55 -4.75
N ARG A 44 1.60 10.72 -4.74
CA ARG A 44 0.74 10.20 -3.66
C ARG A 44 0.74 8.67 -3.60
N MET A 45 0.74 8.00 -4.76
CA MET A 45 0.90 6.55 -4.82
C MET A 45 2.21 6.12 -4.14
N MET A 46 3.33 6.80 -4.41
CA MET A 46 4.62 6.51 -3.76
C MET A 46 4.61 6.83 -2.25
N GLU A 47 4.01 7.94 -1.84
CA GLU A 47 3.97 8.39 -0.44
C GLU A 47 3.11 7.48 0.43
N VAL A 48 2.01 6.93 -0.11
CA VAL A 48 1.17 5.94 0.58
C VAL A 48 1.82 4.54 0.60
N LEU A 49 2.66 4.20 -0.39
CA LEU A 49 3.29 2.89 -0.48
C LEU A 49 4.47 2.70 0.49
N ILE A 50 5.11 3.78 0.94
CA ILE A 50 6.27 3.70 1.84
C ILE A 50 6.19 4.83 2.87
N ASP A 51 5.44 4.59 3.95
CA ASP A 51 5.58 5.37 5.17
C ASP A 51 6.96 5.07 5.79
N ARG A 52 7.97 5.83 5.34
CA ARG A 52 9.36 5.69 5.81
C ARG A 52 9.46 5.89 7.31
N GLN A 53 8.65 6.80 7.85
CA GLN A 53 8.62 7.05 9.28
C GLN A 53 8.10 5.83 10.04
N ALA A 54 7.09 5.12 9.53
CA ALA A 54 6.66 3.85 10.12
C ALA A 54 7.71 2.73 10.05
N ILE A 55 8.58 2.74 9.02
CA ILE A 55 9.72 1.80 8.93
C ILE A 55 10.77 2.16 9.98
N ASP A 56 11.14 3.43 10.07
CA ASP A 56 12.17 3.94 10.99
C ASP A 56 11.72 3.81 12.46
N ASP A 57 10.44 4.05 12.75
CA ASP A 57 9.84 3.92 14.08
C ASP A 57 9.51 2.46 14.45
N GLY A 58 9.76 1.49 13.57
CA GLY A 58 9.50 0.07 13.81
C GLY A 58 8.02 -0.26 14.05
N GLN A 59 7.09 0.55 13.53
CA GLN A 59 5.65 0.42 13.78
C GLN A 59 5.12 -0.94 13.30
N ALA A 60 4.56 -1.72 14.25
CA ALA A 60 4.26 -3.13 14.00
C ALA A 60 2.95 -3.41 13.23
N GLU A 61 2.05 -2.44 13.07
CA GLU A 61 0.68 -2.66 12.56
C GLU A 61 0.43 -2.02 11.20
N GLN A 62 1.38 -2.17 10.28
CA GLN A 62 1.20 -1.65 8.93
C GLN A 62 0.59 -2.71 7.99
N PRO A 63 -0.38 -2.36 7.13
CA PRO A 63 -1.08 -3.31 6.29
C PRO A 63 -0.16 -4.16 5.39
N TRP A 64 0.90 -3.56 4.86
CA TRP A 64 1.88 -4.23 3.99
C TRP A 64 2.73 -5.29 4.71
N ARG A 65 2.72 -5.35 6.05
CA ARG A 65 3.37 -6.43 6.82
C ARG A 65 2.55 -7.72 6.85
N TYR A 66 1.28 -7.64 6.49
CA TYR A 66 0.36 -8.76 6.58
C TYR A 66 0.05 -9.32 5.20
N TYR A 67 0.23 -10.62 5.05
CA TYR A 67 -0.17 -11.32 3.84
C TYR A 67 -1.62 -11.81 3.97
N ASP A 68 -2.45 -11.50 2.99
CA ASP A 68 -3.86 -11.94 2.97
C ASP A 68 -3.96 -13.39 2.49
N LEU A 69 -4.53 -14.25 3.33
CA LEU A 69 -4.78 -15.67 3.06
C LEU A 69 -6.24 -15.94 2.65
N GLY A 70 -7.09 -14.91 2.58
CA GLY A 70 -8.52 -14.97 2.33
C GLY A 70 -9.37 -15.33 3.56
N HIS A 71 -8.89 -16.31 4.36
CA HIS A 71 -9.52 -16.75 5.61
C HIS A 71 -8.88 -16.14 6.88
N GLY A 72 -7.84 -15.34 6.72
CA GLY A 72 -7.12 -14.65 7.78
C GLY A 72 -5.87 -13.96 7.24
N LEU A 73 -5.02 -13.47 8.13
CA LEU A 73 -3.78 -12.78 7.77
C LEU A 73 -2.57 -13.54 8.30
N CYS A 74 -1.47 -13.54 7.54
CA CYS A 74 -0.16 -13.97 8.03
C CYS A 74 0.65 -12.74 8.45
N SER A 75 1.15 -12.73 9.68
CA SER A 75 2.02 -11.66 10.21
C SER A 75 3.51 -11.90 9.99
N TYR A 76 3.90 -13.01 9.36
CA TYR A 76 5.29 -13.36 9.12
C TYR A 76 5.86 -12.52 7.96
N GLY A 77 6.94 -11.78 8.22
CA GLY A 77 7.51 -10.82 7.27
C GLY A 77 8.12 -11.42 6.00
N PHE A 78 8.39 -12.73 5.97
CA PHE A 78 8.96 -13.45 4.81
C PHE A 78 8.01 -14.57 4.36
N PHE A 79 6.74 -14.22 4.11
CA PHE A 79 5.72 -15.19 3.73
C PHE A 79 6.11 -16.06 2.51
N ASP A 80 6.80 -15.47 1.54
CA ASP A 80 7.33 -16.15 0.35
C ASP A 80 8.29 -17.30 0.70
N GLN A 81 9.07 -17.14 1.76
CA GLN A 81 10.04 -18.12 2.27
C GLN A 81 9.47 -19.02 3.37
N CYS A 82 8.24 -18.80 3.80
CA CYS A 82 7.65 -19.57 4.90
C CYS A 82 7.46 -21.06 4.52
N PRO A 83 8.03 -22.01 5.28
CA PRO A 83 7.86 -23.44 5.01
C PRO A 83 6.41 -23.91 5.23
N HIS A 84 5.62 -23.15 6.00
CA HIS A 84 4.24 -23.48 6.35
C HIS A 84 3.21 -22.69 5.53
N ARG A 85 3.57 -22.04 4.42
CA ARG A 85 2.66 -21.16 3.66
C ARG A 85 1.37 -21.84 3.15
N MET A 86 1.38 -23.17 3.03
CA MET A 86 0.20 -23.96 2.67
C MET A 86 -0.63 -24.45 3.88
N ALA A 87 -0.14 -24.26 5.10
CA ALA A 87 -0.77 -24.71 6.35
C ALA A 87 -0.87 -23.55 7.37
N CYS A 88 -0.96 -22.31 6.88
CA CYS A 88 -0.76 -21.12 7.70
C CYS A 88 -1.78 -20.99 8.85
N ALA A 89 -3.03 -21.47 8.68
CA ALA A 89 -4.08 -21.41 9.71
C ALA A 89 -3.73 -22.08 11.06
N ARG A 90 -2.70 -22.94 11.11
CA ARG A 90 -2.25 -23.63 12.33
C ARG A 90 -0.96 -23.07 12.92
N CYS A 91 -0.43 -22.01 12.32
CA CYS A 91 0.84 -21.41 12.70
C CYS A 91 0.62 -20.24 13.68
N ASP A 92 1.56 -20.02 14.59
CA ASP A 92 1.50 -18.93 15.58
C ASP A 92 1.44 -17.52 14.95
N PHE A 93 1.90 -17.37 13.71
CA PHE A 93 1.84 -16.10 12.98
C PHE A 93 0.48 -15.82 12.34
N TYR A 94 -0.48 -16.74 12.44
CA TYR A 94 -1.82 -16.61 11.90
C TYR A 94 -2.70 -15.68 12.73
N ILE A 95 -3.37 -14.76 12.05
CA ILE A 95 -4.38 -13.88 12.63
C ILE A 95 -5.73 -14.24 11.99
N PRO A 96 -6.70 -14.77 12.77
CA PRO A 96 -8.02 -15.13 12.25
C PRO A 96 -8.75 -13.92 11.67
N LYS A 97 -9.49 -14.13 10.58
CA LYS A 97 -10.28 -13.07 9.94
C LYS A 97 -11.33 -12.47 10.87
N GLU A 98 -11.98 -13.31 11.68
CA GLU A 98 -13.00 -12.89 12.66
C GLU A 98 -12.42 -12.10 13.84
N SER A 99 -11.10 -11.94 13.91
CA SER A 99 -10.51 -11.08 14.93
C SER A 99 -10.72 -9.62 14.58
N SER A 100 -11.12 -8.81 15.56
CA SER A 100 -11.25 -7.36 15.41
C SER A 100 -9.96 -6.70 14.91
N ARG A 101 -8.79 -7.30 15.20
CA ARG A 101 -7.50 -6.86 14.67
C ARG A 101 -7.40 -7.07 13.15
N ALA A 102 -7.75 -8.25 12.64
CA ALA A 102 -7.71 -8.51 11.20
C ALA A 102 -8.67 -7.60 10.43
N ASP A 103 -9.88 -7.38 10.96
CA ASP A 103 -10.86 -6.47 10.36
C ASP A 103 -10.34 -5.03 10.25
N LEU A 104 -9.69 -4.53 11.29
CA LEU A 104 -9.09 -3.19 11.29
C LEU A 104 -7.92 -3.08 10.30
N LEU A 105 -7.08 -4.10 10.20
CA LEU A 105 -5.97 -4.14 9.23
C LEU A 105 -6.48 -4.20 7.78
N GLN A 106 -7.52 -4.99 7.54
CA GLN A 106 -8.18 -5.07 6.24
C GLN A 106 -8.86 -3.74 5.89
N SER A 107 -9.54 -3.11 6.85
CA SER A 107 -10.15 -1.78 6.68
C SER A 107 -9.09 -0.75 6.28
N LYS A 108 -7.96 -0.70 7.00
CA LYS A 108 -6.83 0.20 6.67
C LYS A 108 -6.28 -0.06 5.26
N THR A 109 -6.20 -1.31 4.83
CA THR A 109 -5.81 -1.69 3.46
C THR A 109 -6.77 -1.12 2.42
N GLY A 110 -8.08 -1.23 2.66
CA GLY A 110 -9.11 -0.68 1.78
C GLY A 110 -9.04 0.85 1.66
N MET A 111 -8.80 1.55 2.77
CA MET A 111 -8.68 3.01 2.79
C MET A 111 -7.45 3.50 2.02
N ILE A 112 -6.33 2.79 2.16
CA ILE A 112 -5.11 3.03 1.37
C ILE A 112 -5.40 2.90 -0.13
N ARG A 113 -6.10 1.84 -0.55
CA ARG A 113 -6.51 1.68 -1.95
C ARG A 113 -7.44 2.81 -2.41
N MET A 114 -8.40 3.21 -1.58
CA MET A 114 -9.30 4.32 -1.91
C MET A 114 -8.53 5.63 -2.12
N LEU A 115 -7.55 5.94 -1.28
CA LEU A 115 -6.68 7.10 -1.43
C LEU A 115 -5.84 7.08 -2.73
N GLN A 116 -5.53 5.88 -3.25
CA GLN A 116 -4.70 5.67 -4.44
C GLN A 116 -5.52 5.64 -5.74
N GLU A 117 -6.66 4.94 -5.74
CA GLU A 117 -7.40 4.60 -6.95
C GLU A 117 -8.57 5.55 -7.21
N VAL A 118 -9.17 6.11 -6.15
CA VAL A 118 -10.38 6.94 -6.27
C VAL A 118 -10.00 8.42 -6.38
N PRO A 119 -10.57 9.17 -7.34
CA PRO A 119 -10.43 10.62 -7.39
C PRO A 119 -11.24 11.27 -6.27
N LEU A 120 -10.64 11.39 -5.09
CA LEU A 120 -11.26 12.01 -3.91
C LEU A 120 -11.08 13.53 -3.91
N THR A 121 -12.14 14.23 -3.51
CA THR A 121 -12.09 15.64 -3.10
C THR A 121 -11.20 15.82 -1.86
N ASP A 122 -10.85 17.06 -1.56
CA ASP A 122 -10.00 17.37 -0.40
C ASP A 122 -10.70 17.03 0.93
N ASP A 123 -12.02 17.26 1.01
CA ASP A 123 -12.80 16.93 2.21
C ASP A 123 -12.92 15.41 2.43
N GLU A 124 -13.21 14.64 1.38
CA GLU A 124 -13.25 13.17 1.44
C GLU A 124 -11.89 12.58 1.84
N ARG A 125 -10.81 13.17 1.33
CA ARG A 125 -9.44 12.78 1.68
C ARG A 125 -9.15 13.05 3.15
N ALA A 126 -9.46 14.26 3.64
CA ALA A 126 -9.24 14.62 5.04
C ALA A 126 -10.02 13.70 5.99
N ALA A 127 -11.23 13.27 5.60
CA ALA A 127 -12.00 12.29 6.34
C ALA A 127 -11.27 10.92 6.40
N LEU A 128 -10.84 10.38 5.27
CA LEU A 128 -10.12 9.09 5.24
C LEU A 128 -8.79 9.11 6.00
N GLU A 129 -8.02 10.19 5.90
CA GLU A 129 -6.77 10.35 6.67
C GLU A 129 -7.05 10.45 8.18
N GLY A 130 -8.14 11.11 8.56
CA GLY A 130 -8.61 11.16 9.95
C GLY A 130 -9.00 9.79 10.49
N ASP A 131 -9.74 9.02 9.70
CA ASP A 131 -10.16 7.67 10.05
C ASP A 131 -8.97 6.70 10.13
N GLN A 132 -7.99 6.81 9.22
CA GLN A 132 -6.75 6.02 9.27
C GLN A 132 -6.00 6.25 10.60
N LYS A 133 -5.90 7.50 11.05
CA LYS A 133 -5.31 7.86 12.36
C LYS A 133 -6.15 7.35 13.53
N ALA A 134 -7.47 7.24 13.38
CA ALA A 134 -8.33 6.66 14.42
C ALA A 134 -8.12 5.14 14.53
N ILE A 135 -8.03 4.45 13.40
CA ILE A 135 -7.72 3.01 13.34
C ILE A 135 -6.33 2.72 13.95
N ASP A 136 -5.32 3.52 13.62
CA ASP A 136 -3.97 3.32 14.18
C ASP A 136 -3.94 3.46 15.70
N ARG A 137 -4.65 4.45 16.25
CA ARG A 137 -4.83 4.59 17.70
C ARG A 137 -5.59 3.41 18.31
N LEU A 138 -6.57 2.84 17.60
CA LEU A 138 -7.32 1.68 18.07
C LEU A 138 -6.46 0.41 18.07
N LEU A 139 -5.71 0.16 17.00
CA LEU A 139 -4.77 -0.97 16.90
C LEU A 139 -3.70 -0.91 18.00
N LEU A 140 -3.16 0.27 18.30
CA LEU A 140 -2.22 0.46 19.41
C LEU A 140 -2.83 0.13 20.78
N ARG A 141 -4.10 0.49 21.02
CA ARG A 141 -4.80 0.13 22.26
C ARG A 141 -5.03 -1.38 22.37
N LEU A 142 -5.44 -2.03 21.28
CA LEU A 142 -5.74 -3.47 21.26
C LEU A 142 -4.51 -4.34 21.50
N LYS A 143 -3.29 -3.88 21.15
CA LYS A 143 -2.04 -4.60 21.49
C LYS A 143 -1.92 -4.89 22.99
N ASN A 144 -2.43 -4.01 23.84
CA ASN A 144 -2.32 -4.10 25.29
C ASN A 144 -3.51 -4.80 25.94
N THR A 145 -4.51 -5.25 25.15
CA THR A 145 -5.66 -6.00 25.66
C THR A 145 -5.39 -7.50 25.47
N PRO A 146 -5.25 -8.28 26.55
CA PRO A 146 -5.05 -9.73 26.42
C PRO A 146 -6.28 -10.37 25.77
N THR A 147 -6.04 -11.22 24.77
CA THR A 147 -7.09 -12.07 24.18
C THR A 147 -7.53 -13.11 25.23
N PRO A 148 -8.84 -13.33 25.46
CA PRO A 148 -9.34 -14.18 26.54
C PRO A 148 -8.73 -15.59 26.61
N ASP A 149 -8.37 -16.18 25.46
CA ASP A 149 -7.79 -17.53 25.39
C ASP A 149 -6.41 -17.67 26.05
N ARG A 150 -5.67 -16.57 26.26
CA ARG A 150 -4.34 -16.64 26.88
C ARG A 150 -4.38 -16.96 28.38
N ILE A 151 -5.54 -16.80 29.02
CA ILE A 151 -5.72 -17.15 30.44
C ILE A 151 -5.90 -18.68 30.59
N ALA A 152 -6.52 -19.34 29.61
CA ALA A 152 -6.80 -20.78 29.66
C ALA A 152 -5.53 -21.66 29.57
N SER A 153 -4.47 -21.19 28.91
CA SER A 153 -3.21 -21.94 28.81
C SER A 153 -2.32 -21.85 30.06
N SER A 154 -2.49 -20.82 30.91
CA SER A 154 -1.67 -20.66 32.12
C SER A 154 -2.18 -21.44 33.34
N GLU A 155 -3.43 -21.91 33.32
CA GLU A 155 -4.01 -22.73 34.41
C GLU A 155 -3.83 -24.24 34.19
N SER A 156 -3.48 -24.67 32.97
CA SER A 156 -3.27 -26.09 32.65
C SER A 156 -1.87 -26.62 32.99
N GLU A 157 -0.93 -25.78 33.44
CA GLU A 157 0.44 -26.17 33.84
C GLU A 157 0.61 -26.32 35.37
N ARG A 158 -0.49 -26.32 36.15
CA ARG A 158 -0.45 -26.46 37.62
C ARG A 158 -1.22 -27.67 38.19
N CYS A 159 -1.45 -28.72 37.41
CA CYS A 159 -1.90 -30.02 37.94
C CYS A 159 -0.89 -31.12 37.61
#